data_AF-A0AA92DHT0-F1
#
_entry.id   AF-A0AA92DHT0-F1
#
_cell.length_a   1.000
_cell.length_b   1.000
_cell.length_c   1.000
_cell.angle_alpha   90.00
_cell.angle_beta   90.00
_cell.angle_gamma   90.00
#
_symmetry.space_group_name_H-M   'P 1'
#
loop_
_entity.id
_entity.type
_entity.pdbx_description
1 polymer ?
#
loop_
_entity_poly.entity_id
_entity_poly.type
_entity_poly.pdbx_seq_one_letter_code
_entity_poly.pdbx_strand_id
1 'polypeptide(L)' 'MSGNTLNITYREFVDQMARPAFQQDLTYTVSATGPTDIVFRGARMTVYKADNTSVRFVVHSGVRK' A
#
# COMPACT_ATOMS: atom_id res chain seq x y z
N MET A 1 -8.17 -11.99 -15.63
CA MET A 1 -8.98 -11.73 -14.42
C MET A 1 -8.06 -11.19 -13.34
N SER A 2 -8.14 -9.89 -13.04
CA SER A 2 -7.31 -9.18 -12.04
C SER A 2 -8.01 -9.17 -10.67
N GLY A 3 -8.32 -10.35 -10.14
CA GLY A 3 -9.18 -10.49 -8.95
C GLY A 3 -8.50 -10.13 -7.61
N ASN A 4 -7.18 -9.97 -7.60
CA ASN A 4 -6.38 -10.02 -6.39
C ASN A 4 -5.27 -8.97 -6.40
N THR A 5 -5.59 -7.77 -6.88
CA THR A 5 -4.60 -6.71 -7.04
C THR A 5 -4.93 -5.54 -6.12
N LEU A 6 -3.96 -5.13 -5.30
CA LEU A 6 -4.01 -3.92 -4.48
C LEU A 6 -3.10 -2.86 -5.10
N ASN A 7 -3.66 -1.68 -5.36
CA ASN A 7 -2.90 -0.53 -5.83
C ASN A 7 -2.65 0.44 -4.67
N ILE A 8 -1.40 0.86 -4.49
CA ILE A 8 -0.96 1.75 -3.42
C ILE A 8 -0.19 2.90 -4.06
N THR A 9 -0.65 4.13 -3.80
CA THR A 9 0.07 5.35 -4.23
C THR A 9 0.78 5.97 -3.04
N TYR A 10 2.11 6.01 -3.11
CA TYR A 10 2.94 6.76 -2.17
C TYR A 10 3.13 8.20 -2.67
N ARG A 11 3.00 9.18 -1.76
CA ARG A 11 3.23 10.60 -2.02
C ARG A 11 3.99 11.24 -0.87
N GLU A 12 4.98 12.05 -1.19
CA GLU A 12 5.65 12.92 -0.23
C GLU A 12 5.07 14.32 -0.23
N PHE A 13 4.98 14.92 0.96
CA PHE A 13 4.49 16.27 1.16
C PHE A 13 5.59 17.13 1.79
N VAL A 14 5.73 18.36 1.31
CA VAL A 14 6.52 19.43 1.92
C VAL A 14 5.64 20.67 1.96
N ASP A 15 5.58 21.37 3.09
CA ASP A 15 4.76 22.58 3.25
C ASP A 15 3.29 22.38 2.81
N GLN A 16 2.72 21.20 3.13
CA GLN A 16 1.39 20.75 2.72
C GLN A 16 1.16 20.59 1.20
N MET A 17 2.21 20.74 0.38
CA MET A 17 2.18 20.48 -1.05
C MET A 17 2.75 19.09 -1.38
N ALA A 18 1.99 18.31 -2.16
CA ALA A 18 2.51 17.07 -2.70
C ALA A 18 3.67 17.36 -3.65
N ARG A 19 4.78 16.63 -3.53
CA ARG A 19 5.93 16.72 -4.45
C ARG A 19 5.74 15.71 -5.59
N PRO A 20 5.32 16.12 -6.81
CA PRO A 20 4.92 15.17 -7.85
C PRO A 20 6.05 14.26 -8.31
N ALA A 21 7.29 14.76 -8.28
CA ALA A 21 8.49 13.98 -8.59
C ALA A 21 8.78 12.83 -7.61
N PHE A 22 8.08 12.77 -6.48
CA PHE A 22 8.24 11.76 -5.42
C PHE A 22 6.94 10.94 -5.21
N GLN A 23 6.15 10.79 -6.27
CA GLN A 23 5.02 9.85 -6.30
C GLN A 23 5.47 8.50 -6.86
N GLN A 24 5.02 7.41 -6.24
CA GLN A 24 5.20 6.05 -6.76
C GLN A 24 3.89 5.28 -6.66
N ASP A 25 3.42 4.78 -7.79
CA ASP A 25 2.28 3.88 -7.87
C ASP A 25 2.77 2.44 -7.84
N LEU A 26 2.26 1.67 -6.89
CA LEU A 26 2.67 0.31 -6.61
C LEU A 26 1.48 -0.62 -6.82
N THR A 27 1.75 -1.77 -7.42
CA THR A 27 0.75 -2.80 -7.66
C THR A 27 1.23 -4.09 -7.00
N TYR A 28 0.46 -4.57 -6.04
CA TYR A 28 0.74 -5.81 -5.32
C TYR A 28 -0.35 -6.85 -5.61
N THR A 29 0.06 -8.11 -5.79
CA THR A 29 -0.88 -9.22 -5.77
C THR A 29 -1.11 -9.64 -4.32
N VAL A 30 -2.37 -9.61 -3.89
CA VAL A 30 -2.79 -10.03 -2.55
C VAL A 30 -3.38 -11.43 -2.58
N SER A 31 -3.17 -12.20 -1.52
CA SER A 31 -3.81 -13.50 -1.36
C SER A 31 -5.34 -13.36 -1.20
N ALA A 32 -6.09 -14.26 -1.84
CA ALA A 32 -7.56 -14.30 -1.74
C ALA A 32 -8.05 -14.86 -0.40
N THR A 33 -7.22 -15.67 0.25
CA THR A 33 -7.62 -16.53 1.38
C THR A 33 -6.81 -16.26 2.64
N GLY A 34 -5.77 -15.42 2.57
CA GLY A 34 -4.88 -15.17 3.70
C GLY A 34 -4.24 -13.79 3.69
N PRO A 35 -3.53 -13.42 4.78
CA PRO A 35 -2.86 -12.15 4.87
C PRO A 35 -1.72 -12.02 3.86
N THR A 36 -1.49 -10.80 3.37
CA THR A 36 -0.37 -10.44 2.50
C THR A 36 0.47 -9.36 3.15
N ASP A 37 1.75 -9.63 3.36
CA ASP A 37 2.69 -8.65 3.87
C ASP A 37 3.22 -7.77 2.73
N ILE A 38 3.15 -6.46 2.93
CA ILE A 38 3.64 -5.46 2.01
C ILE A 38 4.73 -4.66 2.71
N VAL A 39 5.88 -4.57 2.03
CA VAL A 39 7.03 -3.80 2.48
C VAL A 39 7.39 -2.80 1.40
N PHE A 40 7.44 -1.52 1.78
CA PHE A 40 7.80 -0.44 0.86
C PHE A 40 8.50 0.69 1.62
N ARG A 41 9.72 1.05 1.23
CA ARG A 41 10.52 2.13 1.85
C ARG A 41 10.53 2.10 3.39
N GLY A 42 10.68 0.90 3.97
CA GLY A 42 10.69 0.70 5.42
C GLY A 42 9.30 0.69 6.09
N ALA A 43 8.24 1.07 5.38
CA ALA A 43 6.89 0.79 5.82
C ALA A 43 6.60 -0.70 5.72
N ARG A 44 5.91 -1.23 6.72
CA ARG A 44 5.45 -2.61 6.77
C ARG A 44 3.98 -2.62 7.09
N MET A 45 3.20 -3.35 6.32
CA MET A 45 1.79 -3.55 6.58
C MET A 45 1.36 -4.97 6.20
N THR A 46 0.35 -5.47 6.89
CA THR A 46 -0.29 -6.75 6.58
C THR A 46 -1.71 -6.47 6.11
N VAL A 47 -2.03 -6.90 4.89
CA VAL A 47 -3.36 -6.82 4.30
C VAL A 47 -4.09 -8.13 4.57
N TYR A 48 -5.16 -8.11 5.35
CA TYR A 48 -5.96 -9.29 5.70
C TYR A 48 -7.08 -9.56 4.70
N LYS A 49 -7.59 -8.51 4.06
CA LYS A 49 -8.65 -8.58 3.07
C LYS A 49 -8.52 -7.39 2.13
N ALA A 50 -8.59 -7.62 0.83
CA ALA A 50 -8.79 -6.57 -0.15
C ALA A 50 -9.77 -7.08 -1.20
N ASP A 51 -10.90 -6.42 -1.32
CA ASP A 51 -11.90 -6.65 -2.35
C ASP A 51 -12.38 -5.32 -2.92
N ASN A 52 -13.32 -5.36 -3.86
CA ASN A 52 -13.84 -4.15 -4.52
C ASN A 52 -14.68 -3.24 -3.60
N THR A 53 -14.94 -3.65 -2.36
CA THR A 53 -15.77 -2.92 -1.39
C THR A 53 -14.98 -2.40 -0.19
N SER A 54 -13.87 -3.05 0.15
CA SER A 54 -13.13 -2.77 1.37
C SER A 54 -11.70 -3.30 1.32
N VAL A 55 -10.81 -2.63 2.06
CA VAL A 55 -9.47 -3.12 2.37
C VAL A 55 -9.29 -3.11 3.88
N ARG A 56 -8.97 -4.27 4.46
CA ARG A 56 -8.63 -4.43 5.88
C ARG A 56 -7.15 -4.72 6.01
N PHE A 57 -6.44 -3.87 6.74
CA PHE A 57 -5.00 -3.95 6.91
C PHE A 57 -4.56 -3.45 8.29
N VAL A 58 -3.33 -3.79 8.67
CA VAL A 58 -2.63 -3.25 9.85
C VAL A 58 -1.30 -2.70 9.39
N VAL A 59 -0.95 -1.49 9.85
CA VAL A 59 0.36 -0.88 9.62
C VAL A 59 1.24 -1.16 10.82
N HIS A 60 2.37 -1.83 10.60
CA HIS A 60 3.36 -2.18 11.63
C HIS A 60 4.44 -1.12 11.77
N SER A 61 4.82 -0.48 10.66
CA SER A 61 5.79 0.61 10.66
C SER A 61 5.52 1.58 9.51
N GLY A 62 5.81 2.86 9.75
CA GLY A 62 5.75 3.92 8.75
C GLY A 62 6.97 3.92 7.80
N VAL A 63 6.87 4.75 6.77
CA VAL A 63 7.96 4.97 5.80
C VAL A 63 9.15 5.60 6.50
N ARG A 64 10.35 5.12 6.17
CA ARG A 64 11.61 5.68 6.68
C ARG A 64 12.16 6.67 5.66
N LYS A 65 12.57 7.85 6.12
CA LYS A 65 13.25 8.88 5.33
C LYS A 65 14.69 8.47 5.04
#